data_AF-A0A7K2C8D5-F1
#
_entry.id   AF-A0A7K2C8D5-F1
#
_cell.length_a   1.000
_cell.length_b   1.000
_cell.length_c   1.000
_cell.angle_alpha   90.00
_cell.angle_beta   90.00
_cell.angle_gamma   90.00
#
_symmetry.space_group_name_H-M   'P 1'
#
loop_
_entity.id
_entity.type
_entity.pdbx_description
1 polymer ?
#
loop_
_entity_poly.entity_id
_entity_poly.type
_entity_poly.pdbx_seq_one_letter_code
_entity_poly.pdbx_strand_id
1 'polypeptide(L)'
;MHQLNRRTPTTNGEALYQYFTKSEVVRRCLVQLGSLSKYDLVVEPSAGNGTFLEAIEHENKIGLDIDPQHNSVIQADWFAYEIPDECARVLVVGNPPYGQYHKLSSAFIRRALSFENVCTIAFILPNVYRKHTRQRIIPQNWRIASILDLGRNCFTLDGKDHHVPTSFFVLDRSEGLDLRVRVPPIITGTRDFDFGTAKDFDVFVFGASPKRIITDPKPNNRGHYLKAKVPVAMLVERIRNVDWKGNSCAKGGVYWLTKHEFVEQYEKRYTPH
;
A
#
# COMPACT_ATOMS: atom_id res chain seq x y z
N MET A 1 -27.35 9.52 40.83
CA MET A 1 -26.54 8.35 40.47
C MET A 1 -27.31 7.51 39.45
N HIS A 2 -26.98 7.62 38.17
CA HIS A 2 -27.49 6.74 37.12
C HIS A 2 -26.29 6.17 36.37
N GLN A 3 -26.02 4.89 36.60
CA GLN A 3 -25.00 4.13 35.90
C GLN A 3 -25.51 3.84 34.48
N LEU A 4 -24.87 4.42 33.47
CA LEU A 4 -25.05 3.97 32.10
C LEU A 4 -24.31 2.65 31.92
N ASN A 5 -25.09 1.58 31.68
CA ASN A 5 -24.61 0.26 31.27
C ASN A 5 -23.71 0.38 30.03
N ARG A 6 -22.41 0.14 30.20
CA ARG A 6 -21.48 -0.14 29.10
C ARG A 6 -21.84 -1.51 28.51
N ARG A 7 -22.47 -1.52 27.34
CA ARG A 7 -22.56 -2.72 26.51
C ARG A 7 -21.16 -3.06 25.99
N THR A 8 -20.59 -4.17 26.46
CA THR A 8 -19.44 -4.82 25.82
C THR A 8 -19.84 -5.36 24.45
N PRO A 9 -19.08 -5.09 23.37
CA PRO A 9 -19.36 -5.70 22.08
C PRO A 9 -18.98 -7.19 22.11
N THR A 10 -19.96 -8.03 21.78
CA THR A 10 -19.80 -9.45 21.49
C THR A 10 -18.93 -9.68 20.25
N THR A 11 -18.19 -10.78 20.26
CA THR A 11 -17.34 -11.29 19.18
C THR A 11 -18.08 -11.37 17.84
N ASN A 12 -17.60 -10.59 16.86
CA ASN A 12 -17.88 -10.57 15.40
C ASN A 12 -18.03 -9.16 14.78
N GLY A 13 -17.77 -8.08 15.52
CA GLY A 13 -17.54 -6.74 14.97
C GLY A 13 -16.07 -6.36 15.06
N GLU A 14 -15.31 -6.49 13.97
CA GLU A 14 -13.95 -5.94 13.94
C GLU A 14 -14.05 -4.41 14.03
N ALA A 15 -13.67 -3.83 15.17
CA ALA A 15 -13.54 -2.39 15.30
C ALA A 15 -12.59 -1.87 14.20
N LEU A 16 -13.12 -1.06 13.27
CA LEU A 16 -12.27 -0.26 12.39
C LEU A 16 -11.54 0.73 13.28
N TYR A 17 -10.29 0.42 13.63
CA TYR A 17 -9.42 1.39 14.27
C TYR A 17 -9.21 2.56 13.30
N GLN A 18 -9.71 3.73 13.67
CA GLN A 18 -9.49 4.95 12.90
C GLN A 18 -8.10 5.49 13.25
N TYR A 19 -7.24 5.56 12.24
CA TYR A 19 -5.91 6.14 12.38
C TYR A 19 -5.99 7.60 11.93
N PHE A 20 -5.62 8.53 12.80
CA PHE A 20 -5.54 9.94 12.42
C PHE A 20 -4.15 10.26 11.90
N THR A 21 -4.09 10.92 10.76
CA THR A 21 -2.83 11.37 10.15
C THR A 21 -2.36 12.63 10.87
N LYS A 22 -1.11 12.66 11.33
CA LYS A 22 -0.56 13.86 11.97
C LYS A 22 -0.42 15.02 10.99
N SER A 23 -0.60 16.25 11.45
CA SER A 23 -0.54 17.45 10.60
C SER A 23 0.81 17.61 9.88
N GLU A 24 1.94 17.27 10.50
CA GLU A 24 3.23 17.34 9.80
C GLU A 24 3.33 16.34 8.63
N VAL A 25 2.67 15.19 8.73
CA VAL A 25 2.64 14.16 7.69
C VAL A 25 1.77 14.64 6.53
N VAL A 26 0.59 15.20 6.82
CA VAL A 26 -0.28 15.82 5.82
C VAL A 26 0.48 16.90 5.05
N ARG A 27 1.17 17.80 5.75
CA ARG A 27 1.94 18.88 5.11
C ARG A 27 3.01 18.34 4.15
N ARG A 28 3.72 17.28 4.53
CA ARG A 28 4.71 16.62 3.65
C ARG A 28 4.05 16.02 2.40
N CYS A 29 2.86 15.41 2.54
CA CYS A 29 2.10 14.87 1.41
C CYS A 29 1.67 15.97 0.43
N LEU A 30 1.18 17.09 0.95
CA LEU A 30 0.76 18.23 0.13
C LEU A 30 1.95 18.91 -0.57
N VAL A 31 3.09 19.07 0.11
CA VAL A 31 4.33 19.55 -0.52
C VAL A 31 4.77 18.64 -1.67
N GLN A 32 4.62 17.33 -1.53
CA GLN A 32 4.93 16.36 -2.58
C GLN A 32 4.02 16.50 -3.82
N LEU A 33 2.80 16.99 -3.66
CA LEU A 33 1.88 17.26 -4.78
C LEU A 33 2.22 18.55 -5.53
N GLY A 34 2.88 19.51 -4.86
CA GLY A 34 3.14 20.83 -5.40
C GLY A 34 1.86 21.67 -5.51
N SER A 35 1.83 22.60 -6.47
CA SER A 35 0.66 23.46 -6.66
C SER A 35 -0.60 22.66 -7.02
N LEU A 36 -1.69 22.97 -6.33
CA LEU A 36 -3.02 22.40 -6.59
C LEU A 36 -3.83 23.22 -7.61
N SER A 37 -3.35 24.39 -8.03
CA SER A 37 -4.07 25.33 -8.91
C SER A 37 -4.40 24.79 -10.32
N LYS A 38 -3.86 23.62 -10.67
CA LYS A 38 -4.14 22.92 -11.94
C LYS A 38 -5.38 22.01 -11.87
N TYR A 39 -5.99 21.89 -10.70
CA TYR A 39 -7.20 21.11 -10.49
C TYR A 39 -8.38 22.08 -10.35
N ASP A 40 -9.52 21.69 -10.89
CA ASP A 40 -10.76 22.44 -10.72
C ASP A 40 -11.41 22.09 -9.39
N LEU A 41 -11.14 20.88 -8.87
CA LEU A 41 -11.67 20.36 -7.62
C LEU A 41 -10.66 19.44 -6.93
N VAL A 42 -10.57 19.57 -5.60
CA VAL A 42 -9.83 18.65 -4.73
C VAL A 42 -10.80 17.94 -3.78
N VAL A 43 -10.84 16.61 -3.84
CA VAL A 43 -11.73 15.78 -3.03
C VAL A 43 -10.92 14.97 -2.02
N GLU A 44 -11.26 15.08 -0.74
CA GLU A 44 -10.88 14.13 0.30
C GLU A 44 -12.04 13.18 0.61
N PRO A 45 -11.97 11.89 0.20
CA PRO A 45 -13.13 11.00 0.21
C PRO A 45 -13.39 10.32 1.57
N SER A 46 -12.55 10.56 2.57
CA SER A 46 -12.63 9.96 3.91
C SER A 46 -11.96 10.87 4.94
N ALA A 47 -12.49 12.08 5.07
CA ALA A 47 -11.81 13.19 5.73
C ALA A 47 -11.77 13.08 7.26
N GLY A 48 -12.60 12.23 7.88
CA GLY A 48 -12.61 11.98 9.32
C GLY A 48 -12.69 13.26 10.15
N ASN A 49 -11.60 13.59 10.84
CA ASN A 49 -11.46 14.78 11.67
C ASN A 49 -11.04 16.05 10.89
N GLY A 50 -10.97 16.00 9.56
CA GLY A 50 -10.67 17.14 8.70
C GLY A 50 -9.20 17.55 8.64
N THR A 51 -8.25 16.85 9.31
CA THR A 51 -6.84 17.28 9.35
C THR A 51 -6.21 17.41 7.96
N PHE A 52 -6.55 16.53 7.02
CA PHE A 52 -6.07 16.66 5.64
C PHE A 52 -6.81 17.79 4.92
N LEU A 53 -8.15 17.81 4.97
CA LEU A 53 -9.02 18.81 4.36
C LEU A 53 -8.62 20.25 4.72
N GLU A 54 -8.38 20.52 6.00
CA GLU A 54 -8.01 21.85 6.48
C GLU A 54 -6.69 22.32 5.86
N ALA A 55 -5.72 21.43 5.72
CA ALA A 55 -4.41 21.74 5.18
C ALA A 55 -4.39 21.92 3.65
N ILE A 56 -5.43 21.48 2.93
CA ILE A 56 -5.54 21.68 1.48
C ILE A 56 -5.76 23.16 1.18
N GLU A 57 -4.79 23.81 0.56
CA GLU A 57 -4.90 25.18 0.06
C GLU A 57 -5.50 25.17 -1.35
N HIS A 58 -6.84 25.15 -1.43
CA HIS A 58 -7.58 25.19 -2.68
C HIS A 58 -8.98 25.78 -2.45
N GLU A 59 -9.43 26.68 -3.32
CA GLU A 59 -10.73 27.36 -3.17
C GLU A 59 -11.90 26.39 -3.33
N ASN A 60 -11.79 25.45 -4.27
CA ASN A 60 -12.79 24.42 -4.52
C ASN A 60 -12.30 23.07 -3.95
N LYS A 61 -12.53 22.83 -2.66
CA LYS A 61 -12.19 21.57 -1.99
C LYS A 61 -13.40 21.01 -1.25
N ILE A 62 -13.51 19.69 -1.23
CA ILE A 62 -14.60 18.97 -0.56
C ILE A 62 -14.01 17.83 0.25
N GLY A 63 -14.42 17.73 1.52
CA GLY A 63 -14.14 16.56 2.35
C GLY A 63 -15.42 15.81 2.64
N LEU A 64 -15.37 14.49 2.48
CA LEU A 64 -16.49 13.57 2.70
C LEU A 64 -16.11 12.58 3.79
N ASP A 65 -17.05 12.23 4.65
CA ASP A 65 -16.91 11.07 5.53
C ASP A 65 -18.29 10.49 5.87
N ILE A 66 -18.37 9.18 6.12
CA ILE A 66 -19.64 8.55 6.53
C ILE A 66 -20.00 8.92 7.98
N ASP A 67 -19.00 9.20 8.81
CA ASP A 67 -19.11 9.60 10.21
C ASP A 67 -18.13 10.75 10.51
N PRO A 68 -18.42 11.98 10.02
CA PRO A 68 -17.50 13.10 10.12
C PRO A 68 -17.28 13.53 11.57
N GLN A 69 -16.03 13.89 11.89
CA GLN A 69 -15.63 14.41 13.21
C GLN A 69 -15.25 15.89 13.14
N HIS A 70 -15.61 16.56 12.05
CA HIS A 70 -15.34 17.97 11.83
C HIS A 70 -16.44 18.64 11.02
N ASN A 71 -16.81 19.86 11.38
CA ASN A 71 -17.96 20.57 10.80
C ASN A 71 -17.77 20.95 9.32
N SER A 72 -16.54 21.03 8.84
CA SER A 72 -16.25 21.29 7.41
C SER A 72 -16.31 20.03 6.54
N VAL A 73 -16.50 18.85 7.14
CA VAL A 73 -16.61 17.58 6.42
C VAL A 73 -18.08 17.27 6.18
N ILE A 74 -18.43 17.00 4.94
CA ILE A 74 -19.78 16.63 4.53
C ILE A 74 -20.02 15.17 4.91
N GLN A 75 -21.12 14.90 5.61
CA GLN A 75 -21.54 13.53 5.89
C GLN A 75 -22.05 12.86 4.60
N ALA A 76 -21.27 11.95 4.03
CA ALA A 76 -21.60 11.25 2.79
C ALA A 76 -20.81 9.94 2.65
N ASP A 77 -21.40 8.97 1.94
CA ASP A 77 -20.67 7.77 1.51
C ASP A 77 -19.95 8.05 0.18
N TRP A 78 -18.62 7.96 0.16
CA TRP A 78 -17.80 8.10 -1.05
C TRP A 78 -18.22 7.17 -2.19
N PHE A 79 -18.71 5.96 -1.86
CA PHE A 79 -19.15 5.01 -2.87
C PHE A 79 -20.48 5.38 -3.52
N ALA A 80 -21.24 6.30 -2.92
CA ALA A 80 -22.49 6.85 -3.46
C ALA A 80 -22.35 8.30 -3.93
N TYR A 81 -21.25 8.98 -3.59
CA TYR A 81 -20.98 10.35 -3.99
C TYR A 81 -20.59 10.43 -5.47
N GLU A 82 -21.16 11.39 -6.20
CA GLU A 82 -20.82 11.69 -7.59
C GLU A 82 -20.03 13.00 -7.68
N ILE A 83 -18.95 12.98 -8.47
CA ILE A 83 -18.12 14.16 -8.69
C ILE A 83 -18.80 15.03 -9.77
N PRO A 84 -18.93 16.35 -9.58
CA PRO A 84 -19.54 17.22 -10.58
C PRO A 84 -18.83 17.18 -11.93
N ASP A 85 -19.58 16.99 -13.02
CA ASP A 85 -19.05 16.83 -14.38
C ASP A 85 -18.42 18.12 -14.91
N GLU A 86 -18.82 19.28 -14.40
CA GLU A 86 -18.26 20.59 -14.74
C GLU A 86 -16.80 20.77 -14.30
N CYS A 87 -16.32 19.94 -13.35
CA CYS A 87 -14.93 19.93 -12.93
C CYS A 87 -14.14 19.01 -13.87
N ALA A 88 -13.36 19.57 -14.79
CA ALA A 88 -12.64 18.81 -15.81
C ALA A 88 -11.40 18.10 -15.25
N ARG A 89 -10.75 18.67 -14.23
CA ARG A 89 -9.50 18.17 -13.64
C ARG A 89 -9.62 17.99 -12.14
N VAL A 90 -9.85 16.75 -11.72
CA VAL A 90 -10.06 16.43 -10.30
C VAL A 90 -8.88 15.69 -9.68
N LEU A 91 -8.50 16.14 -8.49
CA LEU A 91 -7.58 15.44 -7.58
C LEU A 91 -8.40 14.77 -6.48
N VAL A 92 -8.20 13.46 -6.30
CA VAL A 92 -8.69 12.75 -5.10
C VAL A 92 -7.51 12.46 -4.18
N VAL A 93 -7.52 13.00 -2.96
CA VAL A 93 -6.37 12.99 -2.05
C VAL A 93 -6.78 12.63 -0.62
N GLY A 94 -5.92 11.95 0.15
CA GLY A 94 -6.16 11.73 1.58
C GLY A 94 -5.58 10.43 2.13
N ASN A 95 -6.15 9.98 3.25
CA ASN A 95 -5.79 8.71 3.90
C ASN A 95 -7.02 7.77 3.95
N PRO A 96 -7.31 7.01 2.88
CA PRO A 96 -8.48 6.15 2.85
C PRO A 96 -8.37 5.04 3.89
N PRO A 97 -9.49 4.62 4.50
CA PRO A 97 -9.48 3.48 5.42
C PRO A 97 -9.00 2.22 4.71
N TYR A 98 -8.06 1.49 5.33
CA TYR A 98 -7.40 0.37 4.66
C TYR A 98 -8.30 -0.87 4.55
N GLY A 99 -9.08 -1.16 5.59
CA GLY A 99 -9.91 -2.36 5.69
C GLY A 99 -9.12 -3.68 5.70
N GLN A 100 -9.86 -4.80 5.83
CA GLN A 100 -9.26 -6.14 5.85
C GLN A 100 -8.53 -6.43 4.53
N TYR A 101 -7.25 -6.83 4.62
CA TYR A 101 -6.41 -7.14 3.46
C TYR A 101 -6.35 -6.04 2.38
N HIS A 102 -6.54 -4.77 2.77
CA HIS A 102 -6.49 -3.60 1.87
C HIS A 102 -7.66 -3.54 0.87
N LYS A 103 -8.74 -4.29 1.14
CA LYS A 103 -9.92 -4.31 0.27
C LYS A 103 -10.57 -2.93 0.17
N LEU A 104 -10.62 -2.18 1.27
CA LEU A 104 -11.29 -0.90 1.32
C LEU A 104 -10.47 0.19 0.61
N SER A 105 -9.18 0.33 0.90
CA SER A 105 -8.31 1.25 0.14
C SER A 105 -8.28 0.92 -1.36
N SER A 106 -8.37 -0.37 -1.73
CA SER A 106 -8.52 -0.77 -3.14
C SER A 106 -9.87 -0.34 -3.73
N ALA A 107 -10.95 -0.41 -2.97
CA ALA A 107 -12.26 0.07 -3.42
C ALA A 107 -12.26 1.60 -3.62
N PHE A 108 -11.64 2.36 -2.71
CA PHE A 108 -11.47 3.81 -2.84
C PHE A 108 -10.71 4.19 -4.12
N ILE A 109 -9.61 3.49 -4.42
CA ILE A 109 -8.86 3.68 -5.68
C ILE A 109 -9.74 3.37 -6.89
N ARG A 110 -10.46 2.24 -6.89
CA ARG A 110 -11.35 1.88 -8.03
C ARG A 110 -12.46 2.90 -8.24
N ARG A 111 -13.04 3.41 -7.16
CA ARG A 111 -14.08 4.45 -7.22
C ARG A 111 -13.50 5.75 -7.78
N ALA A 112 -12.32 6.17 -7.33
CA ALA A 112 -11.66 7.33 -7.93
C ALA A 112 -11.35 7.13 -9.42
N LEU A 113 -10.90 5.93 -9.81
CA LEU A 113 -10.62 5.57 -11.21
C LEU A 113 -11.87 5.44 -12.09
N SER A 114 -13.07 5.28 -11.52
CA SER A 114 -14.30 5.18 -12.31
C SER A 114 -14.79 6.53 -12.84
N PHE A 115 -14.27 7.64 -12.30
CA PHE A 115 -14.61 8.98 -12.77
C PHE A 115 -13.69 9.40 -13.91
N GLU A 116 -14.25 9.92 -14.99
CA GLU A 116 -13.49 10.30 -16.18
C GLU A 116 -12.62 11.53 -15.95
N ASN A 117 -13.14 12.50 -15.19
CA ASN A 117 -12.50 13.77 -14.84
C ASN A 117 -11.45 13.68 -13.71
N VAL A 118 -11.35 12.54 -13.03
CA VAL A 118 -10.26 12.29 -12.06
C VAL A 118 -8.96 12.04 -12.82
N CYS A 119 -8.03 12.99 -12.72
CA CYS A 119 -6.74 12.93 -13.40
C CYS A 119 -5.57 12.59 -12.46
N THR A 120 -5.76 12.74 -11.14
CA THR A 120 -4.76 12.39 -10.12
C THR A 120 -5.43 11.75 -8.89
N ILE A 121 -4.82 10.68 -8.38
CA ILE A 121 -5.17 10.04 -7.11
C ILE A 121 -3.94 10.07 -6.21
N ALA A 122 -4.07 10.62 -5.02
CA ALA A 122 -2.95 10.83 -4.10
C ALA A 122 -3.28 10.31 -2.69
N PHE A 123 -2.92 9.07 -2.40
CA PHE A 123 -3.33 8.42 -1.15
C PHE A 123 -2.15 7.99 -0.28
N ILE A 124 -2.34 8.12 1.03
CA ILE A 124 -1.56 7.36 1.99
C ILE A 124 -2.04 5.91 1.90
N LEU A 125 -1.14 5.01 1.48
CA LEU A 125 -1.45 3.60 1.30
C LEU A 125 -0.41 2.71 2.00
N PRO A 126 -0.79 1.50 2.45
CA PRO A 126 0.15 0.55 3.02
C PRO A 126 1.26 0.17 2.03
N ASN A 127 2.48 -0.07 2.51
CA ASN A 127 3.65 -0.33 1.68
C ASN A 127 3.49 -1.55 0.76
N VAL A 128 2.56 -2.46 1.06
CA VAL A 128 2.16 -3.55 0.14
C VAL A 128 1.78 -3.06 -1.26
N TYR A 129 1.33 -1.81 -1.44
CA TYR A 129 1.07 -1.19 -2.76
C TYR A 129 2.34 -0.94 -3.59
N ARG A 130 3.54 -1.06 -3.00
CA ARG A 130 4.81 -1.09 -3.74
C ARG A 130 5.02 -2.39 -4.52
N LYS A 131 4.19 -3.41 -4.27
CA LYS A 131 4.28 -4.71 -4.96
C LYS A 131 3.54 -4.68 -6.29
N HIS A 132 4.15 -5.23 -7.33
CA HIS A 132 3.52 -5.36 -8.65
C HIS A 132 2.10 -5.96 -8.59
N THR A 133 1.87 -6.97 -7.73
CA THR A 133 0.57 -7.63 -7.57
C THR A 133 -0.53 -6.67 -7.10
N ARG A 134 -0.19 -5.67 -6.28
CA ARG A 134 -1.13 -4.64 -5.82
C ARG A 134 -1.25 -3.49 -6.80
N GLN A 135 -0.21 -3.22 -7.59
CA GLN A 135 -0.21 -2.19 -8.63
C GLN A 135 -1.08 -2.57 -9.84
N ARG A 136 -1.50 -3.83 -9.98
CA ARG A 136 -2.45 -4.29 -11.02
C ARG A 136 -3.81 -3.60 -11.00
N ILE A 137 -4.16 -2.91 -9.91
CA ILE A 137 -5.36 -2.06 -9.84
C ILE A 137 -5.26 -0.80 -10.71
N ILE A 138 -4.03 -0.37 -11.02
CA ILE A 138 -3.74 0.85 -11.76
C ILE A 138 -3.83 0.53 -13.25
N PRO A 139 -4.71 1.22 -14.01
CA PRO A 139 -4.85 1.00 -15.46
C PRO A 139 -3.56 1.27 -16.24
N GLN A 140 -3.47 0.77 -17.47
CA GLN A 140 -2.27 0.92 -18.28
C GLN A 140 -1.94 2.38 -18.63
N ASN A 141 -2.97 3.19 -18.87
CA ASN A 141 -2.88 4.64 -19.14
C ASN A 141 -2.69 5.51 -17.88
N TRP A 142 -2.43 4.88 -16.73
CA TRP A 142 -2.03 5.55 -15.50
C TRP A 142 -0.63 5.08 -15.10
N ARG A 143 0.07 5.91 -14.35
CA ARG A 143 1.38 5.60 -13.78
C ARG A 143 1.42 5.83 -12.28
N ILE A 144 2.42 5.24 -11.62
CA ILE A 144 2.83 5.73 -10.29
C ILE A 144 3.84 6.84 -10.52
N ALA A 145 3.41 8.09 -10.31
CA ALA A 145 4.22 9.27 -10.57
C ALA A 145 5.24 9.55 -9.47
N SER A 146 4.87 9.33 -8.21
CA SER A 146 5.77 9.43 -7.07
C SER A 146 5.32 8.55 -5.91
N ILE A 147 6.29 8.20 -5.06
CA ILE A 147 6.04 7.51 -3.79
C ILE A 147 6.89 8.18 -2.71
N LEU A 148 6.25 8.79 -1.72
CA LEU A 148 6.90 9.41 -0.57
C LEU A 148 6.84 8.47 0.64
N ASP A 149 8.00 8.05 1.14
CA ASP A 149 8.12 7.30 2.38
C ASP A 149 7.77 8.18 3.60
N LEU A 150 6.74 7.79 4.35
CA LEU A 150 6.26 8.60 5.47
C LEU A 150 7.09 8.40 6.75
N GLY A 151 7.69 7.22 6.94
CA GLY A 151 8.53 6.90 8.09
C GLY A 151 7.75 6.29 9.26
N ARG A 152 8.20 6.53 10.49
CA ARG A 152 7.56 6.04 11.72
C ARG A 152 6.72 7.14 12.37
N ASN A 153 5.82 6.73 13.27
CA ASN A 153 5.02 7.61 14.12
C ASN A 153 4.18 8.65 13.35
N CYS A 154 3.69 8.28 12.16
CA CYS A 154 2.93 9.17 11.28
C CYS A 154 1.45 9.28 11.66
N PHE A 155 0.97 8.38 12.51
CA PHE A 155 -0.44 8.28 12.87
C PHE A 155 -0.62 8.28 14.38
N THR A 156 -1.82 8.65 14.81
CA THR A 156 -2.28 8.44 16.18
C THR A 156 -3.46 7.46 16.20
N LEU A 157 -3.51 6.65 17.24
CA LEU A 157 -4.63 5.78 17.59
C LEU A 157 -4.97 6.03 19.06
N ASP A 158 -6.20 6.42 19.36
CA ASP A 158 -6.63 6.82 20.71
C ASP A 158 -5.69 7.86 21.35
N GLY A 159 -5.21 8.82 20.55
CA GLY A 159 -4.30 9.88 20.97
C GLY A 159 -2.84 9.45 21.19
N LYS A 160 -2.49 8.19 20.94
CA LYS A 160 -1.12 7.67 21.08
C LYS A 160 -0.47 7.42 19.73
N ASP A 161 0.84 7.63 19.67
CA ASP A 161 1.63 7.35 18.49
C ASP A 161 1.48 5.90 18.03
N HIS A 162 1.21 5.72 16.73
CA HIS A 162 1.03 4.43 16.12
C HIS A 162 1.83 4.33 14.81
N HIS A 163 2.59 3.24 14.66
CA HIS A 163 3.33 2.97 13.44
C HIS A 163 2.53 2.09 12.49
N VAL A 164 2.29 2.61 11.30
CA VAL A 164 1.77 1.85 10.15
C VAL A 164 2.81 1.95 9.02
N PRO A 165 3.21 0.84 8.38
CA PRO A 165 4.13 0.88 7.24
C PRO A 165 3.39 1.37 5.99
N THR A 166 3.41 2.68 5.77
CA THR A 166 2.68 3.37 4.69
C THR A 166 3.57 4.35 3.95
N SER A 167 3.22 4.58 2.70
CA SER A 167 3.79 5.62 1.85
C SER A 167 2.66 6.46 1.24
N PHE A 168 2.97 7.68 0.84
CA PHE A 168 2.04 8.50 0.07
C PHE A 168 2.31 8.29 -1.42
N PHE A 169 1.34 7.72 -2.12
CA PHE A 169 1.42 7.39 -3.56
C PHE A 169 0.69 8.45 -4.36
N VAL A 170 1.34 8.96 -5.40
CA VAL A 170 0.70 9.80 -6.41
C VAL A 170 0.56 9.01 -7.69
N LEU A 171 -0.69 8.79 -8.11
CA LEU A 171 -1.07 8.15 -9.36
C LEU A 171 -1.65 9.21 -10.28
N ASP A 172 -1.26 9.23 -11.55
CA ASP A 172 -1.84 10.17 -12.52
C ASP A 172 -1.85 9.59 -13.95
N ARG A 173 -2.55 10.32 -14.85
CA ARG A 173 -2.61 10.05 -16.31
C ARG A 173 -1.59 10.84 -17.12
N SER A 174 -0.61 11.49 -16.49
CA SER A 174 0.33 12.35 -17.21
C SER A 174 1.49 11.54 -17.80
N GLU A 175 2.12 12.08 -18.84
CA GLU A 175 3.37 11.55 -19.37
C GLU A 175 4.50 11.67 -18.34
N GLY A 176 5.40 10.69 -18.32
CA GLY A 176 6.59 10.74 -17.48
C GLY A 176 7.04 9.37 -16.96
N LEU A 177 7.98 9.40 -16.01
CA LEU A 177 8.51 8.20 -15.37
C LEU A 177 7.40 7.44 -14.64
N ASP A 178 7.25 6.15 -14.95
CA ASP A 178 6.34 5.26 -14.25
C ASP A 178 7.12 4.40 -13.24
N LEU A 179 6.84 4.61 -11.95
CA LEU A 179 7.47 3.90 -10.84
C LEU A 179 6.83 2.53 -10.56
N ARG A 180 5.89 2.05 -11.40
CA ARG A 180 5.39 0.67 -11.30
C ARG A 180 6.52 -0.34 -11.44
N VAL A 181 6.44 -1.41 -10.66
CA VAL A 181 7.38 -2.53 -10.70
C VAL A 181 7.21 -3.27 -12.02
N ARG A 182 8.28 -3.34 -12.80
CA ARG A 182 8.31 -4.09 -14.05
C ARG A 182 8.68 -5.54 -13.75
N VAL A 183 7.73 -6.43 -13.99
CA VAL A 183 7.91 -7.87 -13.77
C VAL A 183 8.02 -8.57 -15.13
N PRO A 184 9.05 -9.39 -15.37
CA PRO A 184 9.12 -10.19 -16.57
C PRO A 184 7.94 -11.19 -16.62
N PRO A 185 7.42 -11.51 -17.82
CA PRO A 185 6.24 -12.38 -17.96
C PRO A 185 6.47 -13.79 -17.42
N ILE A 186 7.72 -14.24 -17.39
CA ILE A 186 8.11 -15.54 -16.86
C ILE A 186 9.26 -15.34 -15.87
N ILE A 187 9.15 -15.99 -14.71
CA ILE A 187 10.18 -16.00 -13.66
C ILE A 187 10.56 -17.46 -13.41
N THR A 188 11.63 -17.91 -14.03
CA THR A 188 12.11 -19.31 -13.95
C THR A 188 13.09 -19.52 -12.79
N GLY A 189 13.89 -18.51 -12.45
CA GLY A 189 14.89 -18.59 -11.39
C GLY A 189 16.02 -17.60 -11.63
N THR A 190 17.24 -18.02 -11.31
CA THR A 190 18.49 -17.30 -11.55
C THR A 190 19.52 -18.25 -12.19
N ARG A 191 20.76 -17.79 -12.36
CA ARG A 191 21.88 -18.69 -12.69
C ARG A 191 22.18 -19.75 -11.62
N ASP A 192 21.79 -19.53 -10.36
CA ASP A 192 22.13 -20.41 -9.25
C ASP A 192 21.02 -21.40 -8.89
N PHE A 193 19.78 -21.13 -9.31
CA PHE A 193 18.64 -22.00 -9.01
C PHE A 193 17.49 -21.79 -10.01
N ASP A 194 16.60 -22.78 -10.14
CA ASP A 194 15.25 -22.63 -10.69
C ASP A 194 14.20 -22.76 -9.59
N PHE A 195 13.00 -22.23 -9.83
CA PHE A 195 11.85 -22.54 -8.99
C PHE A 195 11.35 -23.95 -9.28
N GLY A 196 11.43 -24.83 -8.28
CA GLY A 196 10.97 -26.20 -8.33
C GLY A 196 9.52 -26.38 -7.86
N THR A 197 9.20 -27.62 -7.51
CA THR A 197 7.88 -28.04 -6.99
C THR A 197 8.04 -28.79 -5.68
N ALA A 198 6.94 -29.12 -4.99
CA ALA A 198 6.97 -29.95 -3.79
C ALA A 198 7.51 -31.38 -4.03
N LYS A 199 7.59 -31.82 -5.30
CA LYS A 199 8.11 -33.14 -5.70
C LYS A 199 9.53 -33.08 -6.25
N ASP A 200 10.00 -31.90 -6.64
CA ASP A 200 11.32 -31.72 -7.25
C ASP A 200 11.91 -30.37 -6.80
N PHE A 201 12.75 -30.45 -5.77
CA PHE A 201 13.46 -29.34 -5.17
C PHE A 201 14.63 -29.88 -4.34
N ASP A 202 15.62 -29.03 -4.06
CA ASP A 202 16.72 -29.38 -3.18
C ASP A 202 16.62 -28.64 -1.84
N VAL A 203 16.09 -27.40 -1.85
CA VAL A 203 15.83 -26.62 -0.64
C VAL A 203 14.50 -25.85 -0.73
N PHE A 204 13.88 -25.62 0.41
CA PHE A 204 12.71 -24.78 0.57
C PHE A 204 13.04 -23.54 1.38
N VAL A 205 12.62 -22.38 0.87
CA VAL A 205 12.91 -21.07 1.46
C VAL A 205 11.62 -20.38 1.88
N PHE A 206 11.49 -19.98 3.14
CA PHE A 206 10.28 -19.31 3.62
C PHE A 206 10.14 -17.91 3.00
N GLY A 207 8.99 -17.61 2.39
CA GLY A 207 8.79 -16.31 1.71
C GLY A 207 8.74 -15.11 2.66
N ALA A 208 8.39 -15.34 3.93
CA ALA A 208 8.41 -14.32 4.99
C ALA A 208 9.72 -14.27 5.79
N SER A 209 10.59 -15.27 5.63
CA SER A 209 11.87 -15.33 6.31
C SER A 209 12.88 -16.08 5.43
N PRO A 210 13.38 -15.45 4.35
CA PRO A 210 14.21 -16.16 3.36
C PRO A 210 15.50 -16.79 3.90
N LYS A 211 16.01 -16.32 5.04
CA LYS A 211 17.20 -16.91 5.69
C LYS A 211 16.89 -18.24 6.38
N ARG A 212 15.61 -18.53 6.63
CA ARG A 212 15.13 -19.82 7.12
C ARG A 212 14.94 -20.75 5.91
N ILE A 213 15.77 -21.79 5.86
CA ILE A 213 15.85 -22.75 4.76
C ILE A 213 15.73 -24.15 5.35
N ILE A 214 14.90 -25.00 4.75
CA ILE A 214 14.66 -26.39 5.18
C ILE A 214 14.63 -27.33 3.97
N THR A 215 14.80 -28.63 4.21
CA THR A 215 14.73 -29.68 3.19
C THR A 215 13.45 -30.52 3.29
N ASP A 216 12.72 -30.42 4.40
CA ASP A 216 11.47 -31.14 4.66
C ASP A 216 10.32 -30.17 5.00
N PRO A 217 9.76 -29.47 3.99
CA PRO A 217 8.68 -28.52 4.19
C PRO A 217 7.33 -29.21 4.45
N LYS A 218 6.59 -28.67 5.42
CA LYS A 218 5.22 -29.12 5.72
C LYS A 218 4.22 -28.50 4.74
N PRO A 219 3.04 -29.12 4.50
CA PRO A 219 2.03 -28.60 3.57
C PRO A 219 1.54 -27.17 3.87
N ASN A 220 1.56 -26.76 5.14
CA ASN A 220 1.16 -25.42 5.56
C ASN A 220 2.30 -24.40 5.48
N ASN A 221 3.53 -24.83 5.20
CA ASN A 221 4.65 -23.92 4.99
C ASN A 221 4.42 -23.14 3.71
N ARG A 222 4.66 -21.84 3.82
CA ARG A 222 4.59 -20.93 2.70
C ARG A 222 6.03 -20.55 2.37
N GLY A 223 6.46 -20.88 1.16
CA GLY A 223 7.75 -20.45 0.64
C GLY A 223 7.91 -20.73 -0.84
N HIS A 224 9.17 -20.80 -1.25
CA HIS A 224 9.61 -21.15 -2.58
C HIS A 224 10.39 -22.46 -2.54
N TYR A 225 10.01 -23.40 -3.40
CA TYR A 225 10.79 -24.60 -3.68
C TYR A 225 11.88 -24.22 -4.68
N LEU A 226 13.15 -24.49 -4.35
CA LEU A 226 14.28 -24.16 -5.22
C LEU A 226 15.02 -25.44 -5.64
N LYS A 227 15.30 -25.53 -6.94
CA LYS A 227 16.19 -26.53 -7.53
C LYS A 227 17.53 -25.89 -7.80
N ALA A 228 18.60 -26.37 -7.18
CA ALA A 228 19.91 -25.75 -7.25
C ALA A 228 20.60 -26.08 -8.59
N LYS A 229 21.20 -25.07 -9.23
CA LYS A 229 22.10 -25.23 -10.39
C LYS A 229 23.58 -25.24 -9.98
N VAL A 230 23.82 -25.05 -8.69
CA VAL A 230 25.13 -24.97 -8.05
C VAL A 230 25.13 -25.84 -6.79
N PRO A 231 26.28 -26.14 -6.15
CA PRO A 231 26.28 -26.91 -4.91
C PRO A 231 25.32 -26.34 -3.86
N VAL A 232 24.45 -27.20 -3.31
CA VAL A 232 23.36 -26.78 -2.40
C VAL A 232 23.87 -25.97 -1.21
N ALA A 233 25.02 -26.35 -0.63
CA ALA A 233 25.64 -25.62 0.47
C ALA A 233 25.97 -24.16 0.08
N MET A 234 26.49 -23.94 -1.13
CA MET A 234 26.80 -22.61 -1.63
C MET A 234 25.53 -21.79 -1.89
N LEU A 235 24.47 -22.39 -2.45
CA LEU A 235 23.18 -21.72 -2.64
C LEU A 235 22.59 -21.27 -1.29
N VAL A 236 22.61 -22.14 -0.28
CA VAL A 236 22.14 -21.85 1.09
C VAL A 236 22.91 -20.69 1.71
N GLU A 237 24.24 -20.68 1.59
CA GLU A 237 25.09 -19.60 2.07
C GLU A 237 24.76 -18.28 1.38
N ARG A 238 24.64 -18.28 0.04
CA ARG A 238 24.29 -17.09 -0.74
C ARG A 238 22.94 -16.52 -0.31
N ILE A 239 21.90 -17.35 -0.20
CA ILE A 239 20.56 -16.90 0.24
C ILE A 239 20.61 -16.27 1.63
N ARG A 240 21.38 -16.83 2.57
CA ARG A 240 21.50 -16.28 3.94
C ARG A 240 22.20 -14.92 3.99
N ASN A 241 23.07 -14.65 3.02
CA ASN A 241 23.89 -13.44 2.91
C ASN A 241 23.21 -12.28 2.16
N VAL A 242 22.00 -12.48 1.62
CA VAL A 242 21.18 -11.39 1.07
C VAL A 242 20.52 -10.60 2.21
N ASP A 243 20.53 -9.27 2.11
CA ASP A 243 19.76 -8.37 2.98
C ASP A 243 18.32 -8.25 2.47
N TRP A 244 17.50 -9.26 2.81
CA TRP A 244 16.12 -9.36 2.35
C TRP A 244 15.23 -8.25 2.93
N LYS A 245 14.62 -7.48 2.04
CA LYS A 245 13.66 -6.41 2.37
C LYS A 245 12.31 -6.73 1.77
N GLY A 246 11.23 -6.38 2.45
CA GLY A 246 9.90 -6.59 1.89
C GLY A 246 8.87 -5.59 2.35
N ASN A 247 7.79 -5.55 1.57
CA ASN A 247 6.68 -4.65 1.77
C ASN A 247 5.57 -5.33 2.58
N SER A 248 5.27 -4.78 3.75
CA SER A 248 4.27 -5.29 4.69
C SER A 248 2.91 -4.63 4.53
N CYS A 249 1.90 -5.29 5.08
CA CYS A 249 0.54 -4.75 5.22
C CYS A 249 0.49 -3.70 6.33
N ALA A 250 -0.61 -2.94 6.41
CA ALA A 250 -0.86 -1.93 7.45
C ALA A 250 -0.69 -2.46 8.90
N LYS A 251 -1.06 -3.72 9.17
CA LYS A 251 -0.88 -4.34 10.49
C LYS A 251 0.60 -4.56 10.88
N GLY A 252 1.54 -4.34 9.96
CA GLY A 252 2.97 -4.50 10.21
C GLY A 252 3.40 -5.95 10.49
N GLY A 253 4.63 -6.11 10.98
CA GLY A 253 5.13 -7.35 11.59
C GLY A 253 5.62 -8.44 10.63
N VAL A 254 5.01 -8.61 9.45
CA VAL A 254 5.41 -9.65 8.47
C VAL A 254 5.27 -9.14 7.04
N TYR A 255 6.28 -9.42 6.21
CA TYR A 255 6.20 -9.30 4.76
C TYR A 255 6.30 -10.68 4.10
N TRP A 256 6.03 -10.73 2.81
CA TRP A 256 6.13 -11.95 2.01
C TRP A 256 6.77 -11.63 0.66
N LEU A 257 7.87 -12.28 0.30
CA LEU A 257 8.48 -12.08 -1.02
C LEU A 257 7.78 -12.96 -2.07
N THR A 258 7.27 -12.31 -3.10
CA THR A 258 6.89 -13.00 -4.35
C THR A 258 8.13 -13.59 -5.01
N LYS A 259 7.94 -14.50 -5.99
CA LYS A 259 9.05 -15.05 -6.79
C LYS A 259 9.90 -13.94 -7.43
N HIS A 260 9.25 -12.89 -7.93
CA HIS A 260 9.91 -11.73 -8.51
C HIS A 260 10.80 -11.01 -7.50
N GLU A 261 10.23 -10.59 -6.36
CA GLU A 261 10.99 -9.86 -5.33
C GLU A 261 12.15 -10.70 -4.78
N PHE A 262 11.97 -12.03 -4.69
CA PHE A 262 13.01 -12.95 -4.28
C PHE A 262 14.16 -12.99 -5.29
N VAL A 263 13.86 -13.15 -6.58
CA VAL A 263 14.87 -13.16 -7.66
C VAL A 263 15.57 -11.81 -7.76
N GLU A 264 14.82 -10.71 -7.81
CA GLU A 264 15.35 -9.36 -7.95
C GLU A 264 16.38 -9.03 -6.86
N GLN A 265 16.06 -9.31 -5.60
CA GLN A 265 16.98 -9.04 -4.49
C GLN A 265 18.18 -9.99 -4.45
N TYR A 266 17.99 -11.25 -4.84
CA TYR A 266 19.08 -12.21 -4.97
C TYR A 266 20.07 -11.75 -6.04
N GLU A 267 19.58 -11.42 -7.23
CA GLU A 267 20.42 -10.99 -8.34
C GLU A 267 21.10 -9.67 -8.05
N LYS A 268 20.41 -8.70 -7.44
CA LYS A 268 21.04 -7.44 -7.02
C LYS A 268 22.28 -7.64 -6.13
N ARG A 269 22.33 -8.72 -5.35
CA ARG A 269 23.45 -9.02 -4.46
C ARG A 269 24.60 -9.76 -5.16
N TYR A 270 24.28 -10.62 -6.12
CA TYR A 270 25.24 -11.58 -6.70
C TYR A 270 25.56 -11.34 -8.17
N THR A 271 24.78 -10.54 -8.87
CA THR A 271 24.95 -10.14 -10.25
C THR A 271 25.06 -8.61 -10.28
N PRO A 272 26.29 -8.05 -10.32
CA PRO A 272 26.46 -6.63 -10.52
C PRO A 272 25.84 -6.23 -11.86
N HIS A 273 25.12 -5.09 -11.86
CA HIS A 273 24.76 -4.39 -13.09
C HIS A 273 26.00 -3.72 -13.69
#